data_AF-X5PPI6-F1
#
_entry.id   AF-X5PPI6-F1
#
_cell.length_a   1.000
_cell.length_b   1.000
_cell.length_c   1.000
_cell.angle_alpha   90.00
_cell.angle_beta   90.00
_cell.angle_gamma   90.00
#
_symmetry.space_group_name_H-M   'P 1'
#
loop_
_entity.id
_entity.type
_entity.pdbx_description
1 polymer ?
#
loop_
_entity_poly.entity_id
_entity_poly.type
_entity_poly.pdbx_seq_one_letter_code
_entity_poly.pdbx_strand_id
1 'polypeptide(L)'
;MIEWYSSPALRRRCQAGLNKGEAAHKLKRAVFFHERGEIRDRSFESQAFRASGLNLVVSAIVHWNTVYLDRATTHLRMAGRTIPDDLLKHVSPLSWEHINLTGIYTWDSELKMPEGFRSLRLPAPIRRAA
;
A
#
# COMPACT_ATOMS: atom_id res chain seq x y z
N MET A 1 28.05 -12.21 11.73
CA MET A 1 28.20 -12.06 10.26
C MET A 1 28.31 -13.41 9.55
N ILE A 2 29.10 -14.37 10.05
CA ILE A 2 29.24 -15.73 9.48
C ILE A 2 27.90 -16.49 9.41
N GLU A 3 27.07 -16.38 10.45
CA GLU A 3 25.76 -17.07 10.52
C GLU A 3 24.79 -16.68 9.38
N TRP A 4 24.85 -15.45 8.89
CA TRP A 4 24.02 -14.98 7.77
C TRP A 4 24.42 -15.66 6.45
N TYR A 5 25.71 -15.83 6.20
CA TYR A 5 26.21 -16.53 5.01
C TYR A 5 25.87 -18.03 5.04
N SER A 6 25.84 -18.63 6.23
CA SER A 6 25.59 -20.06 6.39
C SER A 6 24.11 -20.46 6.45
N SER A 7 23.20 -19.55 6.85
CA SER A 7 21.78 -19.87 7.06
C SER A 7 20.83 -19.26 6.00
N PRO A 8 20.28 -20.06 5.07
CA PRO A 8 19.26 -19.59 4.13
C PRO A 8 17.97 -19.09 4.79
N ALA A 9 17.60 -19.66 5.94
CA ALA A 9 16.42 -19.24 6.68
C ALA A 9 16.59 -17.83 7.27
N LEU A 10 17.78 -17.55 7.83
CA LEU A 10 18.12 -16.22 8.35
C LEU A 10 18.10 -15.17 7.24
N ARG A 11 18.72 -15.48 6.08
CA ARG A 11 18.70 -14.56 4.92
C ARG A 11 17.30 -14.23 4.45
N ARG A 12 16.43 -15.24 4.30
CA ARG A 12 15.03 -15.02 3.89
C ARG A 12 14.28 -14.11 4.85
N ARG A 13 14.47 -14.30 6.17
CA ARG A 13 13.86 -13.43 7.19
C ARG A 13 14.37 -11.99 7.11
N CYS A 14 15.69 -11.81 7.00
CA CYS A 14 16.31 -10.49 6.84
C CYS A 14 15.80 -9.79 5.58
N GLN A 15 15.79 -10.48 4.44
CA GLN A 15 15.31 -9.92 3.17
C GLN A 15 13.83 -9.55 3.23
N ALA A 16 12.99 -10.37 3.88
CA ALA A 16 11.59 -10.04 4.07
C ALA A 16 11.41 -8.74 4.89
N GLY A 17 12.24 -8.54 5.92
CA GLY A 17 12.27 -7.28 6.69
C GLY A 17 12.72 -6.09 5.84
N LEU A 18 13.81 -6.25 5.08
CA LEU A 18 14.32 -5.22 4.17
C LEU A 18 13.29 -4.83 3.11
N ASN A 19 12.70 -5.81 2.43
CA ASN A 19 11.67 -5.57 1.41
C ASN A 19 10.48 -4.78 1.97
N LYS A 20 10.04 -5.08 3.21
CA LYS A 20 8.97 -4.33 3.88
C LYS A 20 9.39 -2.87 4.14
N GLY A 21 10.60 -2.66 4.67
CA GLY A 21 11.14 -1.33 4.93
C GLY A 21 11.28 -0.51 3.65
N GLU A 22 11.86 -1.09 2.60
CA GLU A 22 12.02 -0.45 1.29
C GLU A 22 10.67 -0.08 0.66
N ALA A 23 9.69 -0.98 0.71
CA ALA A 23 8.34 -0.69 0.21
C ALA A 23 7.69 0.46 0.97
N ALA A 24 7.81 0.49 2.31
CA ALA A 24 7.30 1.58 3.12
C ALA A 24 8.01 2.91 2.81
N HIS A 25 9.32 2.90 2.60
CA HIS A 25 10.06 4.08 2.19
C HIS A 25 9.70 4.55 0.78
N LYS A 26 9.47 3.64 -0.17
CA LYS A 26 8.99 4.00 -1.51
C LYS A 26 7.62 4.68 -1.45
N LEU A 27 6.68 4.13 -0.66
CA LEU A 27 5.38 4.76 -0.42
C LEU A 27 5.52 6.16 0.20
N LYS A 28 6.33 6.29 1.26
CA LYS A 28 6.60 7.58 1.91
C LYS A 28 7.14 8.61 0.93
N ARG A 29 8.08 8.24 0.05
CA ARG A 29 8.61 9.13 -0.98
C ARG A 29 7.58 9.48 -2.06
N ALA A 30 6.71 8.55 -2.43
CA ALA A 30 5.65 8.82 -3.39
C ALA A 30 4.62 9.81 -2.83
N VAL A 31 4.26 9.67 -1.55
CA VAL A 31 3.37 10.63 -0.86
C VAL A 31 4.07 11.98 -0.67
N PHE A 32 5.34 11.97 -0.25
CA PHE A 32 6.14 13.17 -0.06
C PHE A 32 6.95 13.51 -1.32
N PHE A 33 6.26 13.72 -2.44
CA PHE A 33 6.92 13.91 -3.74
C PHE A 33 7.69 15.23 -3.86
N HIS A 34 7.25 16.28 -3.14
CA HIS A 34 7.95 17.56 -3.07
C HIS A 34 9.26 17.44 -2.27
N GLU A 35 10.23 18.32 -2.54
CA GLU A 35 11.57 18.28 -1.92
C GLU A 35 12.29 16.92 -2.07
N ARG A 36 11.99 16.17 -3.15
CA ARG A 36 12.57 14.84 -3.45
C ARG A 36 12.29 13.76 -2.39
N GLY A 37 11.29 13.89 -1.54
CA GLY A 37 11.10 12.93 -0.44
C GLY A 37 11.86 13.28 0.83
N GLU A 38 12.50 14.44 0.91
CA GLU A 38 13.36 14.84 2.03
C GLU A 38 12.75 15.95 2.89
N ILE A 39 12.77 15.76 4.20
CA ILE A 39 12.32 16.78 5.16
C ILE A 39 13.50 17.71 5.47
N ARG A 40 13.41 18.97 5.02
CA ARG A 40 14.50 19.96 5.13
C ARG A 40 14.19 21.18 6.01
N ASP A 41 13.25 21.06 6.97
CA ASP A 41 12.94 22.17 7.88
C ASP A 41 14.13 22.58 8.75
N ARG A 42 14.14 23.87 9.13
CA ARG A 42 15.20 24.48 9.95
C ARG A 42 15.18 24.03 11.42
N SER A 43 14.01 23.74 11.98
CA SER A 43 13.86 23.34 13.39
C SER A 43 13.46 21.87 13.50
N PHE A 44 13.91 21.22 14.57
CA PHE A 44 13.54 19.83 14.88
C PHE A 44 12.02 19.67 15.03
N GLU A 45 11.35 20.64 15.65
CA GLU A 45 9.90 20.62 15.84
C GLU A 45 9.15 20.64 14.50
N SER A 46 9.57 21.47 13.55
CA SER A 46 8.97 21.51 12.22
C SER A 46 9.21 20.21 11.45
N GLN A 47 10.41 19.62 11.55
CA GLN A 47 10.69 18.30 10.96
C GLN A 47 9.78 17.22 11.56
N ALA A 48 9.61 17.22 12.89
CA ALA A 48 8.75 16.27 13.58
C ALA A 48 7.29 16.41 13.17
N PHE A 49 6.79 17.64 13.05
CA PHE A 49 5.43 17.90 12.59
C PHE A 49 5.21 17.41 11.15
N ARG A 50 6.11 17.72 10.21
CA ARG A 50 6.04 17.21 8.83
C ARG A 50 6.11 15.68 8.77
N ALA A 51 7.02 15.08 9.54
CA ALA A 51 7.16 13.62 9.60
C ALA A 51 5.90 12.94 10.16
N SER A 52 5.27 13.54 11.17
CA SER A 52 4.01 13.07 11.74
C SER A 52 2.87 13.12 10.71
N GLY A 53 2.71 14.25 10.01
CA GLY A 53 1.72 14.39 8.94
C GLY A 53 1.92 13.37 7.80
N LEU A 54 3.18 13.15 7.38
CA LEU A 54 3.49 12.10 6.40
C LEU A 54 3.11 10.71 6.89
N ASN A 55 3.43 10.37 8.14
CA ASN A 55 3.07 9.08 8.72
C ASN A 55 1.54 8.90 8.82
N LEU A 56 0.79 9.96 9.12
CA LEU A 56 -0.67 9.94 9.15
C LEU A 56 -1.25 9.57 7.77
N VAL A 57 -0.82 10.27 6.71
CA VAL A 57 -1.30 10.01 5.34
C VAL A 57 -0.94 8.60 4.89
N VAL A 58 0.30 8.17 5.13
CA VAL A 58 0.75 6.80 4.80
C VAL A 58 -0.07 5.76 5.54
N SER A 59 -0.37 5.98 6.82
CA SER A 59 -1.19 5.06 7.62
C SER A 59 -2.63 5.00 7.09
N ALA A 60 -3.20 6.12 6.67
CA ALA A 60 -4.52 6.17 6.04
C ALA A 60 -4.55 5.36 4.72
N ILE A 61 -3.52 5.48 3.88
CA ILE A 61 -3.37 4.68 2.65
C ILE A 61 -3.29 3.18 2.98
N VAL A 62 -2.45 2.80 3.94
CA VAL A 62 -2.30 1.39 4.34
C VAL A 62 -3.60 0.83 4.89
N HIS A 63 -4.32 1.61 5.70
CA HIS A 63 -5.62 1.22 6.23
C HIS A 63 -6.64 1.02 5.10
N TRP A 64 -6.76 2.00 4.19
CA TRP A 64 -7.61 1.89 3.01
C TRP A 64 -7.29 0.63 2.19
N ASN A 65 -6.02 0.40 1.88
CA ASN A 65 -5.60 -0.78 1.13
C ASN A 65 -5.94 -2.08 1.86
N THR A 66 -5.75 -2.13 3.17
CA THR A 66 -6.07 -3.32 3.97
C THR A 66 -7.56 -3.65 3.89
N VAL A 67 -8.43 -2.64 4.05
CA VAL A 67 -9.89 -2.81 3.94
C VAL A 67 -10.30 -3.26 2.54
N TYR A 68 -9.73 -2.67 1.48
CA TYR A 68 -10.11 -3.05 0.11
C TYR A 68 -9.51 -4.38 -0.35
N LEU A 69 -8.34 -4.78 0.17
CA LEU A 69 -7.79 -6.11 -0.05
C LEU A 69 -8.71 -7.18 0.55
N ASP A 70 -9.20 -6.97 1.78
CA ASP A 70 -10.17 -7.88 2.40
C ASP A 70 -11.45 -8.00 1.55
N ARG A 71 -12.05 -6.87 1.16
CA ARG A 71 -13.24 -6.86 0.30
C ARG A 71 -13.00 -7.53 -1.05
N ALA A 72 -11.84 -7.29 -1.68
CA ALA A 72 -11.48 -7.92 -2.94
C ALA A 72 -11.31 -9.44 -2.78
N THR A 73 -10.66 -9.90 -1.71
CA THR A 73 -10.50 -11.33 -1.44
C THR A 73 -11.82 -12.02 -1.16
N THR A 74 -12.71 -11.39 -0.38
CA THR A 74 -14.06 -11.87 -0.10
C THR A 74 -14.87 -12.00 -1.39
N HIS A 75 -14.84 -10.96 -2.24
CA HIS A 75 -15.50 -11.01 -3.55
C HIS A 75 -14.97 -12.14 -4.43
N LEU A 76 -13.65 -12.32 -4.52
CA LEU A 76 -13.05 -13.39 -5.32
C LEU A 76 -13.40 -14.79 -4.78
N ARG A 77 -13.46 -14.97 -3.45
CA ARG A 77 -13.90 -16.22 -2.82
C ARG A 77 -15.37 -16.52 -3.15
N MET A 78 -16.25 -15.53 -3.06
CA MET A 78 -17.66 -15.67 -3.47
C MET A 78 -17.81 -16.01 -4.96
N ALA A 79 -16.92 -15.51 -5.81
CA ALA A 79 -16.85 -15.86 -7.23
C ALA A 79 -16.25 -17.26 -7.50
N GLY A 80 -16.00 -18.07 -6.45
CA GLY A 80 -15.50 -19.44 -6.56
C GLY A 80 -13.98 -19.58 -6.65
N ARG A 81 -13.21 -18.50 -6.44
CA ARG A 81 -11.74 -18.57 -6.48
C ARG A 81 -11.17 -19.02 -5.14
N THR A 82 -10.37 -20.08 -5.16
CA THR A 82 -9.62 -20.53 -3.97
C THR A 82 -8.43 -19.59 -3.72
N ILE A 83 -8.44 -18.91 -2.57
CA ILE A 83 -7.35 -18.03 -2.11
C ILE A 83 -6.88 -18.54 -0.74
N PRO A 84 -5.74 -19.27 -0.68
CA PRO A 84 -5.18 -19.77 0.57
C PRO A 84 -4.74 -18.63 1.51
N ASP A 85 -5.09 -18.70 2.79
CA ASP A 85 -4.69 -17.71 3.80
C ASP A 85 -3.17 -17.64 3.96
N ASP A 86 -2.49 -18.77 3.76
CA ASP A 86 -1.03 -18.85 3.76
C ASP A 86 -0.36 -18.02 2.69
N LEU A 87 -1.04 -17.75 1.58
CA LEU A 87 -0.52 -16.85 0.54
C LEU A 87 -0.96 -15.41 0.81
N LEU A 88 -2.16 -15.22 1.38
CA LEU A 88 -2.71 -13.90 1.68
C LEU A 88 -1.84 -13.12 2.67
N LYS A 89 -1.23 -13.80 3.66
CA LYS A 89 -0.27 -13.18 4.61
C LYS A 89 0.97 -12.54 3.96
N HIS A 90 1.23 -12.87 2.69
CA HIS A 90 2.34 -12.31 1.91
C HIS A 90 1.94 -11.12 1.03
N VAL A 91 0.66 -10.76 0.97
CA VAL A 91 0.18 -9.59 0.25
C VAL A 91 0.51 -8.33 1.05
N SER A 92 1.14 -7.36 0.38
CA SER A 92 1.49 -6.08 1.02
C SER A 92 0.38 -5.04 0.83
N PRO A 93 -0.06 -4.35 1.90
CA PRO A 93 -0.97 -3.22 1.79
C PRO A 93 -0.25 -1.92 1.40
N LEU A 94 1.02 -1.98 1.02
CA LEU A 94 1.84 -0.79 0.77
C LEU A 94 1.77 -0.29 -0.68
N SER A 95 1.05 -0.92 -1.60
CA SER A 95 0.96 -0.46 -2.99
C SER A 95 0.18 0.87 -3.11
N TRP A 96 0.59 1.76 -4.01
CA TRP A 96 -0.06 3.07 -4.22
C TRP A 96 -0.33 3.44 -5.68
N GLU A 97 -0.02 2.58 -6.64
CA GLU A 97 -0.21 2.85 -8.07
C GLU A 97 -1.67 3.14 -8.43
N HIS A 98 -2.61 2.65 -7.62
CA HIS A 98 -4.04 2.91 -7.78
C HIS A 98 -4.54 4.20 -7.12
N ILE A 99 -3.68 4.94 -6.42
CA ILE A 99 -4.03 6.15 -5.69
C ILE A 99 -3.46 7.33 -6.45
N ASN A 100 -4.32 8.32 -6.74
CA ASN A 100 -3.86 9.57 -7.30
C ASN A 100 -3.22 10.42 -6.19
N LEU A 101 -1.89 10.48 -6.16
CA LEU A 101 -1.11 11.27 -5.20
C LEU A 101 -0.82 12.70 -5.70
N THR A 102 -0.94 12.94 -7.00
CA THR A 102 -0.57 14.19 -7.66
C THR A 102 -1.53 14.52 -8.79
N GLY A 103 -2.14 15.70 -8.75
CA GLY A 103 -2.99 16.18 -9.84
C GLY A 103 -4.23 16.88 -9.31
N ILE A 104 -5.28 16.87 -10.14
CA ILE A 104 -6.55 17.53 -9.83
C ILE A 104 -7.44 16.55 -9.07
N TYR A 105 -7.93 16.99 -7.92
CA TYR A 105 -8.88 16.25 -7.09
C TYR A 105 -10.28 16.81 -7.34
N THR A 106 -11.17 15.96 -7.86
CA THR A 106 -12.60 16.26 -7.96
C THR A 106 -13.32 15.64 -6.78
N TRP A 107 -13.92 16.49 -5.96
CA TRP A 107 -14.76 16.10 -4.84
C TRP A 107 -16.20 16.16 -5.31
N ASP A 108 -16.66 15.08 -5.92
CA ASP A 108 -18.06 14.99 -6.33
C ASP A 108 -18.92 14.70 -5.10
N SER A 109 -19.86 15.60 -4.78
CA SER A 109 -20.72 15.49 -3.60
C SER A 109 -21.71 14.32 -3.70
N GLU A 110 -21.90 13.75 -4.90
CA GLU A 110 -22.83 12.64 -5.15
C GLU A 110 -22.17 11.26 -5.19
N LEU A 111 -20.99 11.08 -4.57
CA LEU A 111 -20.35 9.77 -4.53
C LEU A 111 -21.19 8.80 -3.67
N LYS A 112 -22.17 8.12 -4.28
CA LYS A 112 -23.02 7.14 -3.63
C LYS A 112 -22.16 5.96 -3.17
N MET A 113 -21.97 5.87 -1.86
CA MET A 113 -21.34 4.74 -1.18
C MET A 113 -22.42 3.96 -0.41
N PRO A 114 -23.22 3.11 -1.08
CA PRO A 114 -24.36 2.45 -0.46
C PRO A 114 -23.99 1.61 0.77
N GLU A 115 -22.77 1.08 0.82
CA GLU A 115 -22.23 0.33 1.95
C GLU A 115 -21.11 1.08 2.70
N GLY A 116 -20.98 2.39 2.50
CA GLY A 116 -19.87 3.18 3.06
C GLY A 116 -18.52 2.98 2.35
N PHE A 117 -18.51 2.27 1.22
CA PHE A 117 -17.31 2.05 0.42
C PHE A 117 -17.55 2.29 -1.07
N ARG A 118 -16.47 2.55 -1.82
CA ARG A 118 -16.45 2.50 -3.29
C ARG A 118 -16.63 1.06 -3.78
N SER A 119 -17.22 0.93 -4.95
CA SER A 119 -17.31 -0.35 -5.66
C SER A 119 -15.92 -0.87 -6.04
N LEU A 120 -15.76 -2.20 -6.04
CA LEU A 120 -14.53 -2.85 -6.50
C LEU A 120 -14.35 -2.63 -8.00
N ARG A 121 -13.10 -2.41 -8.43
CA ARG A 121 -12.75 -2.36 -9.86
C ARG A 121 -12.59 -3.78 -10.37
N LEU A 122 -13.60 -4.28 -11.06
CA LEU A 122 -13.56 -5.61 -11.67
C LEU A 122 -12.68 -5.57 -12.92
N PRO A 123 -11.79 -6.55 -13.14
CA PRO A 123 -11.04 -6.64 -14.38
C PRO A 123 -12.01 -6.82 -15.54
N ALA A 124 -11.83 -6.04 -16.61
CA ALA A 124 -12.57 -6.27 -17.85
C ALA A 124 -12.32 -7.70 -18.35
N PRO A 125 -13.32 -8.39 -18.92
CA PRO A 125 -13.12 -9.73 -19.45
C PRO A 125 -11.97 -9.69 -20.48
N ILE A 126 -10.94 -10.49 -20.24
CA ILE A 126 -9.82 -10.67 -21.15
C ILE A 126 -10.41 -11.25 -22.44
N ARG A 127 -10.60 -10.41 -23.47
CA ARG A 127 -10.91 -10.89 -24.81
C ARG A 127 -9.69 -11.67 -25.28
N ARG A 128 -9.74 -13.00 -25.18
CA ARG A 128 -8.75 -13.86 -25.83
C ARG A 128 -8.94 -13.64 -27.33
N ALA A 129 -7.97 -13.00 -27.98
CA ALA A 129 -7.87 -13.01 -29.42
C ALA A 129 -7.68 -14.48 -29.85
N ALA A 130 -8.52 -14.92 -30.79
CA ALA A 130 -8.44 -16.23 -31.42
C ALA A 130 -7.26 -16.30 -32.39
#